data_AF-A0A940CGT1-F1
#
_entry.id   AF-A0A940CGT1-F1
#
_cell.length_a   1.000
_cell.length_b   1.000
_cell.length_c   1.000
_cell.angle_alpha   90.00
_cell.angle_beta   90.00
_cell.angle_gamma   90.00
#
_symmetry.space_group_name_H-M   'P 1'
#
loop_
_entity.id
_entity.type
_entity.pdbx_description
1 polymer ?
#
loop_
_entity_poly.entity_id
_entity_poly.type
_entity_poly.pdbx_seq_one_letter_code
_entity_poly.pdbx_strand_id
1 'polypeptide(L)'
;MTMSHFKVIRPGINTTFQDLGRKNLHHFGIPFSGAMDNRNYLLSNAIAGNKENTPVIEFAFQGPLLKFKGDKINFNITGNVNFNIIKKKNKIEGNCYQSYTLEYGDELDILSTNSSVYGYLAISGNFDIQFQWDSCSTNTKASIGANDGKKLEKDQQVNILKSHSLNSSRK
;
A
#
# COMPACT_ATOMS: atom_id res chain seq x y z
N MET A 1 16.67 -15.08 -8.48
CA MET A 1 16.40 -13.96 -7.54
C MET A 1 14.99 -14.16 -7.00
N THR A 2 14.85 -14.31 -5.69
CA THR A 2 13.53 -14.43 -5.03
C THR A 2 12.79 -13.09 -5.16
N MET A 3 11.53 -13.11 -5.61
CA MET A 3 10.75 -11.87 -5.71
C MET A 3 10.48 -11.29 -4.31
N SER A 4 10.65 -9.98 -4.19
CA SER A 4 10.29 -9.25 -2.97
C SER A 4 8.78 -9.32 -2.77
N HIS A 5 8.34 -9.59 -1.54
CA HIS A 5 6.92 -9.63 -1.20
C HIS A 5 6.68 -9.28 0.27
N PHE A 6 5.45 -8.90 0.58
CA PHE A 6 4.92 -8.92 1.94
C PHE A 6 4.15 -10.21 2.18
N LYS A 7 4.44 -10.90 3.29
CA LYS A 7 3.53 -11.90 3.84
C LYS A 7 2.57 -11.21 4.81
N VAL A 8 1.27 -11.36 4.58
CA VAL A 8 0.23 -10.81 5.45
C VAL A 8 0.07 -11.69 6.69
N ILE A 9 0.55 -11.22 7.84
CA ILE A 9 0.39 -11.94 9.11
C ILE A 9 -0.97 -11.63 9.74
N ARG A 10 -1.39 -10.36 9.64
CA ARG A 10 -2.72 -9.87 9.98
C ARG A 10 -3.20 -8.97 8.84
N PRO A 11 -4.39 -9.18 8.25
CA PRO A 11 -4.86 -8.34 7.16
C PRO A 11 -5.38 -6.97 7.60
N GLY A 12 -5.74 -6.80 8.88
CA GLY A 12 -6.47 -5.63 9.35
C GLY A 12 -7.99 -5.75 9.12
N ILE A 13 -8.73 -4.68 9.41
CA ILE A 13 -10.21 -4.67 9.31
C ILE A 13 -10.65 -4.60 7.84
N ASN A 14 -10.13 -3.61 7.12
CA ASN A 14 -10.37 -3.41 5.71
C ASN A 14 -9.11 -2.86 5.06
N THR A 15 -8.38 -3.71 4.33
CA THR A 15 -7.12 -3.37 3.67
C THR A 15 -7.21 -3.78 2.20
N THR A 16 -7.02 -2.84 1.29
CA THR A 16 -7.25 -3.02 -0.15
C THR A 16 -6.20 -2.28 -0.97
N PHE A 17 -6.07 -2.64 -2.26
CA PHE A 17 -5.25 -1.85 -3.18
C PHE A 17 -6.08 -0.71 -3.76
N GLN A 18 -5.53 0.49 -3.79
CA GLN A 18 -6.19 1.67 -4.32
C GLN A 18 -5.26 2.47 -5.23
N ASP A 19 -5.84 3.03 -6.28
CA ASP A 19 -5.27 4.10 -7.10
C ASP A 19 -6.25 5.29 -7.14
N LEU A 20 -6.19 6.16 -8.15
CA LEU A 20 -7.17 7.27 -8.33
C LEU A 20 -8.54 6.80 -8.82
N GLY A 21 -8.75 5.49 -8.99
CA GLY A 21 -9.99 4.90 -9.43
C GLY A 21 -10.14 4.82 -10.94
N ARG A 22 -11.24 4.20 -11.37
CA ARG A 22 -11.59 3.95 -12.77
C ARG A 22 -12.53 5.02 -13.27
N LYS A 23 -12.27 5.52 -14.48
CA LYS A 23 -13.06 6.61 -15.08
C LYS A 23 -14.07 6.08 -16.08
N ASN A 24 -15.11 6.87 -16.35
CA ASN A 24 -16.03 6.70 -17.47
C ASN A 24 -16.91 5.43 -17.46
N LEU A 25 -17.16 4.81 -16.31
CA LEU A 25 -18.02 3.60 -16.22
C LEU A 25 -19.35 3.82 -15.48
N HIS A 26 -19.65 5.05 -15.06
CA HIS A 26 -20.87 5.40 -14.32
C HIS A 26 -22.16 5.07 -15.05
N HIS A 27 -22.14 5.20 -16.37
CA HIS A 27 -23.28 4.89 -17.22
C HIS A 27 -23.63 3.39 -17.22
N PHE A 28 -22.70 2.53 -16.77
CA PHE A 28 -22.93 1.10 -16.52
C PHE A 28 -23.23 0.79 -15.04
N GLY A 29 -23.42 1.81 -14.18
CA GLY A 29 -23.65 1.63 -12.74
C GLY A 29 -22.39 1.25 -11.95
N ILE A 30 -21.21 1.35 -12.55
CA ILE A 30 -19.94 1.03 -11.90
C ILE A 30 -19.37 2.31 -11.25
N PRO A 31 -19.06 2.30 -9.95
CA PRO A 31 -18.49 3.46 -9.26
C PRO A 31 -17.02 3.69 -9.64
N PHE A 32 -16.53 4.92 -9.43
CA PHE A 32 -15.12 5.29 -9.69
C PHE A 32 -14.17 4.45 -8.81
N SER A 33 -14.60 4.10 -7.60
CA SER A 33 -13.71 3.57 -6.54
C SER A 33 -12.55 4.56 -6.29
N GLY A 34 -11.34 4.08 -6.08
CA GLY A 34 -10.20 4.95 -5.75
C GLY A 34 -9.94 5.03 -4.25
N ALA A 35 -8.81 5.65 -3.92
CA ALA A 35 -8.51 6.06 -2.56
C ALA A 35 -9.62 6.96 -1.99
N MET A 36 -10.00 6.73 -0.73
CA MET A 36 -11.01 7.52 -0.04
C MET A 36 -10.55 8.94 0.28
N ASP A 37 -9.27 9.11 0.62
CA ASP A 37 -8.61 10.40 0.83
C ASP A 37 -7.48 10.56 -0.21
N ASN A 38 -7.84 11.20 -1.32
CA ASN A 38 -6.91 11.47 -2.42
C ASN A 38 -5.70 12.31 -1.98
N ARG A 39 -5.83 13.18 -0.97
CA ARG A 39 -4.71 14.02 -0.53
C ARG A 39 -3.64 13.15 0.12
N ASN A 40 -4.02 12.27 1.05
CA ASN A 40 -3.08 11.37 1.71
C ASN A 40 -2.51 10.32 0.76
N TYR A 41 -3.33 9.81 -0.16
CA TYR A 41 -2.89 8.94 -1.24
C TYR A 41 -1.79 9.60 -2.10
N LEU A 42 -2.05 10.80 -2.65
CA LEU A 42 -1.09 11.51 -3.50
C LEU A 42 0.21 11.84 -2.74
N LEU A 43 0.11 12.27 -1.47
CA LEU A 43 1.28 12.50 -0.62
C LEU A 43 2.10 11.22 -0.41
N SER A 44 1.45 10.07 -0.21
CA SER A 44 2.18 8.80 0.00
C SER A 44 3.01 8.41 -1.22
N ASN A 45 2.45 8.58 -2.42
CA ASN A 45 3.17 8.35 -3.67
C ASN A 45 4.29 9.37 -3.88
N ALA A 46 4.04 10.66 -3.61
CA ALA A 46 5.07 11.69 -3.72
C ALA A 46 6.27 11.42 -2.80
N ILE A 47 6.03 11.06 -1.53
CA ILE A 47 7.09 10.71 -0.56
C ILE A 47 7.86 9.46 -1.01
N ALA A 48 7.18 8.46 -1.61
CA ALA A 48 7.82 7.26 -2.12
C ALA A 48 8.64 7.49 -3.42
N GLY A 49 8.49 8.66 -4.06
CA GLY A 49 9.08 8.94 -5.38
C GLY A 49 8.32 8.30 -6.54
N ASN A 50 7.07 7.93 -6.33
CA ASN A 50 6.21 7.27 -7.30
C ASN A 50 5.49 8.29 -8.20
N LYS A 51 4.98 7.84 -9.34
CA LYS A 51 4.02 8.63 -10.14
C LYS A 51 2.70 8.77 -9.37
N GLU A 52 1.96 9.84 -9.61
CA GLU A 52 0.75 10.19 -8.85
C GLU A 52 -0.27 9.05 -8.74
N ASN A 53 -0.53 8.33 -9.84
CA ASN A 53 -1.51 7.24 -9.90
C ASN A 53 -0.91 5.84 -9.66
N THR A 54 0.19 5.75 -8.89
CA THR A 54 0.80 4.44 -8.59
C THR A 54 -0.04 3.71 -7.53
N PRO A 55 -0.32 2.40 -7.68
CA PRO A 55 -1.07 1.66 -6.67
C PRO A 55 -0.43 1.68 -5.30
N VAL A 56 -1.26 1.89 -4.27
CA VAL A 56 -0.87 1.81 -2.86
C VAL A 56 -1.81 0.88 -2.09
N ILE A 57 -1.44 0.52 -0.87
CA ILE A 57 -2.34 -0.17 0.05
C ILE A 57 -3.09 0.88 0.88
N GLU A 58 -4.42 0.90 0.80
CA GLU A 58 -5.29 1.66 1.70
C GLU A 58 -5.81 0.72 2.80
N PHE A 59 -5.81 1.18 4.04
CA PHE A 59 -6.39 0.45 5.17
C PHE A 59 -7.29 1.35 6.02
N ALA A 60 -8.28 0.74 6.69
CA ALA A 60 -9.20 1.44 7.58
C ALA A 60 -9.14 0.92 9.03
N PHE A 61 -9.18 1.82 10.00
CA PHE A 61 -9.08 1.54 11.43
C PHE A 61 -7.79 0.78 11.77
N GLN A 62 -7.85 -0.52 12.02
CA GLN A 62 -6.65 -1.35 12.19
C GLN A 62 -6.16 -1.83 10.83
N GLY A 63 -4.91 -1.48 10.51
CA GLY A 63 -4.22 -1.92 9.30
C GLY A 63 -3.53 -3.28 9.45
N PRO A 64 -2.79 -3.69 8.40
CA PRO A 64 -2.15 -4.98 8.37
C PRO A 64 -0.88 -5.05 9.23
N LEU A 65 -0.54 -6.27 9.66
CA LEU A 65 0.81 -6.65 10.06
C LEU A 65 1.44 -7.40 8.89
N LEU A 66 2.49 -6.82 8.32
CA LEU A 66 3.15 -7.33 7.13
C LEU A 66 4.58 -7.73 7.46
N LYS A 67 4.98 -8.95 7.09
CA LYS A 67 6.38 -9.41 7.16
C LYS A 67 7.03 -9.27 5.80
N PHE A 68 8.10 -8.50 5.72
CA PHE A 68 8.81 -8.26 4.47
C PHE A 68 9.82 -9.37 4.18
N LYS A 69 9.81 -9.86 2.94
CA LYS A 69 10.79 -10.81 2.41
C LYS A 69 11.25 -10.33 1.05
N GLY A 70 12.48 -9.87 0.95
CA GLY A 70 13.06 -9.42 -0.31
C GLY A 70 14.28 -8.54 -0.08
N ASP A 71 14.70 -7.89 -1.16
CA ASP A 71 15.74 -6.88 -1.11
C ASP A 71 15.24 -5.58 -0.46
N LYS A 72 16.17 -4.81 0.10
CA LYS A 72 15.90 -3.53 0.78
C LYS A 72 14.93 -2.65 -0.02
N ILE A 73 13.86 -2.18 0.62
CA ILE A 73 12.85 -1.29 0.00
C ILE A 73 12.45 -0.17 0.94
N ASN A 74 12.23 1.03 0.38
CA ASN A 74 11.68 2.15 1.13
C ASN A 74 10.16 2.14 1.11
N PHE A 75 9.55 2.61 2.19
CA PHE A 75 8.11 2.76 2.31
C PHE A 75 7.77 3.99 3.16
N ASN A 76 6.52 4.43 3.10
CA ASN A 76 5.98 5.42 4.01
C ASN A 76 4.52 5.10 4.36
N ILE A 77 4.06 5.69 5.46
CA ILE A 77 2.65 5.69 5.87
C ILE A 77 2.15 7.13 5.90
N THR A 78 0.99 7.40 5.29
CA THR A 78 0.29 8.69 5.40
C THR A 78 -1.09 8.52 6.04
N GLY A 79 -1.71 9.64 6.44
CA GLY A 79 -2.84 9.68 7.36
C GLY A 79 -2.40 9.99 8.79
N ASN A 80 -3.29 9.78 9.76
CA ASN A 80 -2.95 9.85 11.18
C ASN A 80 -2.97 8.43 11.74
N VAL A 81 -1.81 7.78 11.82
CA VAL A 81 -1.69 6.34 12.04
C VAL A 81 -0.60 6.03 13.06
N ASN A 82 -0.92 5.18 14.03
CA ASN A 82 0.05 4.59 14.94
C ASN A 82 0.55 3.26 14.33
N PHE A 83 1.84 3.18 14.04
CA PHE A 83 2.45 1.97 13.49
C PHE A 83 3.85 1.75 14.05
N ASN A 84 4.30 0.51 14.01
CA ASN A 84 5.63 0.12 14.42
C ASN A 84 6.39 -0.56 13.30
N ILE A 85 7.71 -0.38 13.32
CA ILE A 85 8.66 -1.09 12.50
C ILE A 85 9.42 -2.02 13.42
N ILE A 86 9.17 -3.32 13.28
CA ILE A 86 9.79 -4.36 14.08
C ILE A 86 10.95 -4.91 13.28
N LYS A 87 12.16 -4.56 13.70
CA LYS A 87 13.41 -5.09 13.15
C LYS A 87 13.92 -6.19 14.08
N LYS A 88 14.92 -6.96 13.62
CA LYS A 88 15.45 -8.13 14.35
C LYS A 88 15.79 -7.90 15.83
N LYS A 89 16.23 -6.70 16.21
CA LYS A 89 16.72 -6.39 17.57
C LYS A 89 16.01 -5.22 18.24
N ASN A 90 15.13 -4.52 17.53
CA ASN A 90 14.52 -3.29 18.02
C ASN A 90 13.14 -3.07 17.40
N LYS A 91 12.32 -2.32 18.13
CA LYS A 91 11.02 -1.82 17.70
C LYS A 91 11.13 -0.31 17.60
N ILE A 92 10.71 0.24 16.46
CA ILE A 92 10.70 1.68 16.20
C ILE A 92 9.24 2.09 16.05
N GLU A 93 8.80 3.07 16.83
CA GLU A 93 7.52 3.74 16.61
C GLU A 93 7.66 4.67 15.40
N GLY A 94 6.83 4.46 14.39
CA GLY A 94 6.92 5.19 13.13
C GLY A 94 6.12 6.49 13.17
N ASN A 95 6.72 7.55 12.63
CA ASN A 95 6.01 8.79 12.32
C ASN A 95 5.43 8.73 10.90
N CYS A 96 4.17 9.16 10.75
CA CYS A 96 3.57 9.32 9.43
C CYS A 96 4.31 10.37 8.59
N TYR A 97 4.13 10.32 7.26
CA TYR A 97 4.74 11.23 6.27
C TYR A 97 6.27 11.20 6.24
N GLN A 98 6.89 10.11 6.71
CA GLN A 98 8.33 9.89 6.65
C GLN A 98 8.64 8.59 5.91
N SER A 99 9.78 8.59 5.20
CA SER A 99 10.28 7.40 4.52
C SER A 99 11.11 6.56 5.48
N TYR A 100 10.82 5.27 5.53
CA TYR A 100 11.58 4.26 6.27
C TYR A 100 12.03 3.15 5.33
N THR A 101 12.97 2.33 5.80
CA THR A 101 13.48 1.20 5.02
C THR A 101 13.20 -0.13 5.71
N LEU A 102 12.65 -1.07 4.94
CA LEU A 102 12.49 -2.47 5.31
C LEU A 102 13.59 -3.33 4.70
N GLU A 103 14.13 -4.23 5.51
CA GLU A 103 15.07 -5.27 5.12
C GLU A 103 14.44 -6.65 5.33
N TYR A 104 15.08 -7.69 4.76
CA TYR A 104 14.57 -9.06 4.87
C TYR A 104 14.29 -9.46 6.32
N GLY A 105 13.03 -9.84 6.57
CA GLY A 105 12.55 -10.32 7.86
C GLY A 105 11.99 -9.24 8.77
N ASP A 106 12.11 -7.96 8.42
CA ASP A 106 11.46 -6.86 9.15
C ASP A 106 9.92 -6.98 9.04
N GLU A 107 9.22 -6.48 10.06
CA GLU A 107 7.76 -6.43 10.09
C GLU A 107 7.27 -4.99 10.23
N LEU A 108 6.20 -4.69 9.50
CA LEU A 108 5.47 -3.42 9.58
C LEU A 108 4.12 -3.70 10.24
N ASP A 109 3.96 -3.21 11.46
CA ASP A 109 2.77 -3.43 12.29
C ASP A 109 1.92 -2.16 12.36
N ILE A 110 0.87 -2.08 11.54
CA ILE A 110 -0.07 -0.96 11.55
C ILE A 110 -1.15 -1.24 12.59
N LEU A 111 -1.08 -0.52 13.72
CA LEU A 111 -1.90 -0.79 14.90
C LEU A 111 -3.30 -0.20 14.76
N SER A 112 -3.37 1.09 14.43
CA SER A 112 -4.63 1.84 14.37
C SER A 112 -4.46 3.18 13.67
N THR A 113 -5.49 3.62 12.96
CA THR A 113 -5.69 5.04 12.67
C THR A 113 -6.10 5.78 13.93
N ASN A 114 -5.70 7.05 14.05
CA ASN A 114 -6.02 7.93 15.17
C ASN A 114 -6.81 9.12 14.64
N SER A 115 -7.96 9.44 15.25
CA SER A 115 -8.89 10.51 14.82
C SER A 115 -9.13 10.58 13.30
N SER A 116 -9.03 9.44 12.61
CA SER A 116 -9.16 9.28 11.16
C SER A 116 -9.59 7.85 10.87
N VAL A 117 -10.19 7.63 9.70
CA VAL A 117 -10.65 6.29 9.29
C VAL A 117 -9.61 5.58 8.44
N TYR A 118 -8.94 6.29 7.54
CA TYR A 118 -8.07 5.71 6.51
C TYR A 118 -6.61 6.08 6.68
N GLY A 119 -5.73 5.17 6.29
CA GLY A 119 -4.29 5.40 6.10
C GLY A 119 -3.78 4.68 4.85
N TYR A 120 -2.60 5.11 4.37
CA TYR A 120 -2.03 4.64 3.12
C TYR A 120 -0.61 4.16 3.31
N LEU A 121 -0.29 3.01 2.74
CA LEU A 121 1.05 2.44 2.66
C LEU A 121 1.52 2.47 1.21
N ALA A 122 2.52 3.30 0.94
CA ALA A 122 3.24 3.34 -0.32
C ALA A 122 4.65 2.76 -0.17
N ILE A 123 5.13 2.09 -1.21
CA ILE A 123 6.50 1.59 -1.32
C ILE A 123 7.19 2.27 -2.50
N SER A 124 8.52 2.45 -2.44
CA SER A 124 9.33 2.90 -3.57
C SER A 124 9.54 1.76 -4.58
N GLY A 125 8.45 1.32 -5.19
CA GLY A 125 8.33 0.17 -6.09
C GLY A 125 6.88 0.03 -6.53
N ASN A 126 6.54 -1.07 -7.19
CA ASN A 126 5.16 -1.34 -7.61
C ASN A 126 4.67 -2.64 -7.02
N PHE A 127 3.40 -2.71 -6.64
CA PHE A 127 2.76 -3.98 -6.34
C PHE A 127 2.50 -4.75 -7.64
N ASP A 128 2.76 -6.05 -7.63
CA ASP A 128 2.41 -6.94 -8.74
C ASP A 128 0.93 -7.30 -8.65
N ILE A 129 0.09 -6.45 -9.24
CA ILE A 129 -1.37 -6.56 -9.18
C ILE A 129 -1.99 -6.32 -10.55
N GLN A 130 -3.16 -6.92 -10.77
CA GLN A 130 -3.90 -6.76 -12.01
C GLN A 130 -4.71 -5.47 -12.01
N PHE A 131 -4.75 -4.82 -13.17
CA PHE A 131 -5.62 -3.70 -13.46
C PHE A 131 -6.87 -4.20 -14.17
N GLN A 132 -8.02 -3.63 -13.80
CA GLN A 132 -9.30 -3.88 -14.44
C GLN A 132 -9.89 -2.54 -14.86
N TRP A 133 -10.15 -2.36 -16.15
CA TRP A 133 -10.59 -1.08 -16.73
C TRP A 133 -9.66 0.09 -16.34
N ASP A 134 -8.37 -0.09 -16.61
CA ASP A 134 -7.29 0.88 -16.36
C ASP A 134 -7.14 1.34 -14.90
N SER A 135 -7.68 0.59 -13.94
CA SER A 135 -7.50 0.85 -12.51
C SER A 135 -7.36 -0.43 -11.69
N CYS A 136 -6.52 -0.37 -10.66
CA CYS A 136 -6.36 -1.46 -9.69
C CYS A 136 -7.33 -1.36 -8.51
N SER A 137 -8.01 -0.23 -8.32
CA SER A 137 -8.80 0.04 -7.12
C SER A 137 -9.78 -1.07 -6.75
N THR A 138 -9.71 -1.57 -5.53
CA THR A 138 -10.60 -2.66 -5.10
C THR A 138 -11.95 -2.09 -4.67
N ASN A 139 -13.04 -2.64 -5.21
CA ASN A 139 -14.40 -2.46 -4.71
C ASN A 139 -14.94 -3.79 -4.19
N THR A 140 -15.02 -3.91 -2.87
CA THR A 140 -15.41 -5.15 -2.19
C THR A 140 -16.88 -5.50 -2.33
N LYS A 141 -17.76 -4.51 -2.53
CA LYS A 141 -19.20 -4.76 -2.70
C LYS A 141 -19.53 -5.32 -4.09
N ALA A 142 -18.76 -4.90 -5.10
CA ALA A 142 -18.96 -5.31 -6.48
C ALA A 142 -17.99 -6.40 -6.93
N SER A 143 -17.02 -6.78 -6.10
CA SER A 143 -15.93 -7.73 -6.42
C SER A 143 -15.15 -7.32 -7.68
N ILE A 144 -14.76 -6.05 -7.74
CA ILE A 144 -14.05 -5.45 -8.88
C ILE A 144 -12.65 -4.98 -8.43
N GLY A 145 -11.66 -5.15 -9.29
CA GLY A 145 -10.30 -4.63 -9.13
C GLY A 145 -9.29 -5.64 -8.62
N ALA A 146 -8.16 -5.13 -8.15
CA ALA A 146 -7.06 -5.96 -7.69
C ALA A 146 -7.49 -6.91 -6.57
N ASN A 147 -6.78 -8.02 -6.45
CA ASN A 147 -7.05 -9.09 -5.49
C ASN A 147 -8.49 -9.66 -5.64
N ASP A 148 -8.94 -9.85 -6.88
CA ASP A 148 -10.29 -10.33 -7.22
C ASP A 148 -11.41 -9.50 -6.56
N GLY A 149 -11.17 -8.20 -6.40
CA GLY A 149 -12.08 -7.30 -5.72
C GLY A 149 -12.22 -7.55 -4.21
N LYS A 150 -11.32 -8.30 -3.58
CA LYS A 150 -11.35 -8.62 -2.15
C LYS A 150 -10.32 -7.83 -1.36
N LYS A 151 -10.56 -7.69 -0.06
CA LYS A 151 -9.55 -7.22 0.90
C LYS A 151 -8.41 -8.22 1.03
N LEU A 152 -7.26 -7.76 1.52
CA LEU A 152 -6.14 -8.64 1.85
C LEU A 152 -6.57 -9.71 2.85
N GLU A 153 -6.02 -10.90 2.69
CA GLU A 153 -6.31 -12.07 3.53
C GLU A 153 -5.09 -12.51 4.34
N LYS A 154 -5.34 -13.21 5.44
CA LYS A 154 -4.26 -13.78 6.26
C LYS A 154 -3.46 -14.79 5.45
N ASP A 155 -2.14 -14.79 5.65
CA ASP A 155 -1.16 -15.64 4.96
C ASP A 155 -1.00 -15.38 3.45
N GLN A 156 -1.74 -14.41 2.89
CA GLN A 156 -1.54 -13.94 1.52
C GLN A 156 -0.13 -13.39 1.31
N GLN A 157 0.42 -13.63 0.12
CA GLN A 157 1.64 -12.97 -0.36
C GLN A 157 1.27 -11.84 -1.30
N VAL A 158 1.77 -10.64 -1.01
CA VAL A 158 1.67 -9.46 -1.86
C VAL A 158 3.01 -9.22 -2.53
N ASN A 159 3.10 -9.57 -3.81
CA ASN A 159 4.33 -9.48 -4.59
C ASN A 159 4.66 -8.03 -4.96
N ILE A 160 5.95 -7.73 -5.05
CA ILE A 160 6.49 -6.40 -5.34
C ILE A 160 7.42 -6.50 -6.55
N LEU A 161 7.11 -5.69 -7.55
CA LEU A 161 7.96 -5.43 -8.71
C LEU A 161 8.92 -4.28 -8.35
N LYS A 162 10.23 -4.54 -8.45
CA LYS A 162 11.22 -3.47 -8.36
C LYS A 162 11.05 -2.55 -9.56
N SER A 163 10.84 -1.25 -9.31
CA SER A 163 11.16 -0.26 -10.33
C SER A 163 12.67 -0.20 -10.45
N HIS A 164 13.21 -0.37 -11.66
CA HIS A 164 14.61 -0.02 -11.90
C HIS A 164 14.82 1.43 -11.46
N SER A 165 15.87 1.64 -10.67
CA SER A 165 16.39 2.94 -10.27
C SER A 165 16.29 3.94 -11.42
N LEU A 166 15.58 5.05 -11.19
CA LEU A 166 15.79 6.25 -11.99
C LEU A 166 17.24 6.69 -11.76
N ASN A 167 18.13 6.29 -12.67
CA ASN A 167 19.33 7.04 -12.96
C ASN A 167 18.87 8.45 -13.36
N SER A 168 18.97 9.41 -12.46
CA SER A 168 19.27 10.77 -12.87
C SER A 168 20.27 11.37 -11.90
N SER A 169 21.54 11.23 -12.27
CA SER A 169 22.51 12.30 -12.12
C SER A 169 21.81 13.64 -12.44
N ARG A 170 21.56 14.46 -11.43
CA ARG A 170 21.42 15.90 -11.63
C ARG A 170 22.75 16.53 -11.25
N LYS A 171 23.47 16.94 -12.29
CA LYS A 171 24.48 17.99 -12.23
C LYS A 171 23.83 19.29 -11.76
#